data_AF-A0A5N6PN30-F1
#
_entry.id   AF-A0A5N6PN30-F1
#
_cell.length_a   1.000
_cell.length_b   1.000
_cell.length_c   1.000
_cell.angle_alpha   90.00
_cell.angle_beta   90.00
_cell.angle_gamma   90.00
#
_symmetry.space_group_name_H-M   'P 1'
#
loop_
_entity.id
_entity.type
_entity.pdbx_description
1 polymer ?
#
loop_
_entity_poly.entity_id
_entity_poly.type
_entity_poly.pdbx_seq_one_letter_code
_entity_poly.pdbx_strand_id
1 'polypeptide(L)'
;MFIMCLPAVAEFCANVEVCRLTEQVVFSDPYKISEYNRWTSPYLDSDAEAVRNDKVLKLEVAELKSKFCEKTQALIHGDLHTGSIMVTHESSQVIDPEFAFYGPMGFDIGAFIGNLFLAYFSQDGHAEQGNDRKAYKAWIIDTIADTWNLFYKKFTSLWDIHKEGPGEAYLYEIYKDVELWELVKQKYMMDLFHDSLGFGAAKMIRRIVGVAHVEDFESISDLVKRADCERRALDFAKNLMKKRRTFNSINDVISTAL
;
A
#
# COMPACT_ATOMS: atom_id res chain seq x y z
N MET A 1 -7.35 2.41 -22.55
CA MET A 1 -6.21 2.00 -21.69
C MET A 1 -6.35 0.62 -21.05
N PHE A 2 -7.54 0.18 -20.62
CA PHE A 2 -7.72 -1.19 -20.09
C PHE A 2 -8.43 -2.08 -21.11
N ILE A 3 -7.74 -3.13 -21.54
CA ILE A 3 -8.35 -4.29 -22.19
C ILE A 3 -8.30 -5.38 -21.13
N MET A 4 -9.46 -5.87 -20.70
CA MET A 4 -9.48 -7.12 -19.94
C MET A 4 -9.25 -8.24 -20.95
N CYS A 5 -7.99 -8.66 -21.10
CA CYS A 5 -7.68 -9.84 -21.91
C CYS A 5 -8.08 -11.07 -21.09
N LEU A 6 -9.31 -11.56 -21.26
CA LEU A 6 -9.82 -12.76 -20.57
C LEU A 6 -8.85 -13.96 -20.64
N PRO A 7 -8.14 -14.21 -21.76
CA PRO A 7 -7.09 -15.24 -21.80
C PRO A 7 -5.93 -15.00 -20.82
N ALA A 8 -5.44 -13.75 -20.70
CA ALA A 8 -4.36 -13.42 -19.77
C ALA A 8 -4.84 -13.48 -18.31
N VAL A 9 -6.08 -13.11 -18.02
CA VAL A 9 -6.67 -13.31 -16.68
C VAL A 9 -6.67 -14.80 -16.32
N ALA A 10 -7.11 -15.66 -17.24
CA ALA A 10 -7.15 -17.11 -17.02
C ALA A 10 -5.77 -17.73 -16.78
N GLU A 11 -4.73 -17.25 -17.47
CA GLU A 11 -3.34 -17.69 -17.26
C GLU A 11 -2.87 -17.43 -15.83
N PHE A 12 -3.14 -16.23 -15.31
CA PHE A 12 -2.70 -15.83 -13.97
C PHE A 12 -3.57 -16.38 -12.83
N CYS A 13 -4.74 -16.96 -13.11
CA CYS A 13 -5.49 -17.74 -12.10
C CYS A 13 -4.70 -18.94 -11.56
N ALA A 14 -3.67 -19.41 -12.28
CA ALA A 14 -2.79 -20.48 -11.81
C ALA A 14 -1.96 -20.10 -10.57
N ASN A 15 -1.79 -18.80 -10.28
CA ASN A 15 -1.00 -18.32 -9.13
C ASN A 15 -1.78 -18.31 -7.80
N VAL A 16 -2.75 -19.23 -7.66
CA VAL A 16 -3.74 -19.26 -6.58
C VAL A 16 -3.13 -19.48 -5.19
N GLU A 17 -2.08 -20.30 -5.07
CA GLU A 17 -1.47 -20.59 -3.76
C GLU A 17 -0.76 -19.36 -3.18
N VAL A 18 -0.12 -18.58 -4.04
CA VAL A 18 0.58 -17.34 -3.66
C VAL A 18 -0.43 -16.23 -3.32
N CYS A 19 -1.55 -16.17 -4.05
CA CYS A 19 -2.69 -15.34 -3.69
C CYS A 19 -3.28 -15.73 -2.32
N ARG A 20 -3.49 -17.03 -2.08
CA ARG A 20 -4.02 -17.56 -0.81
C ARG A 20 -3.14 -17.25 0.39
N LEU A 21 -1.81 -17.30 0.21
CA LEU A 21 -0.86 -16.85 1.23
C LEU A 21 -1.11 -15.38 1.59
N THR A 22 -1.23 -14.51 0.59
CA THR A 22 -1.50 -13.08 0.77
C THR A 22 -2.86 -12.83 1.45
N GLU A 23 -3.91 -13.52 1.01
CA GLU A 23 -5.25 -13.49 1.63
C GLU A 23 -5.21 -13.82 3.13
N GLN A 24 -4.37 -14.77 3.51
CA GLN A 24 -4.17 -15.13 4.91
C GLN A 24 -3.38 -14.06 5.65
N VAL A 25 -2.14 -13.79 5.24
CA VAL A 25 -1.18 -13.04 6.06
C VAL A 25 -1.40 -11.53 6.04
N VAL A 26 -1.99 -10.99 4.98
CA VAL A 26 -2.29 -9.55 4.88
C VAL A 26 -3.69 -9.24 5.40
N PHE A 27 -4.68 -10.05 5.02
CA PHE A 27 -6.09 -9.69 5.18
C PHE A 27 -6.82 -10.46 6.28
N SER A 28 -6.21 -11.48 6.90
CA SER A 28 -6.90 -12.34 7.86
C SER A 28 -6.18 -12.41 9.20
N ASP A 29 -4.93 -12.87 9.21
CA ASP A 29 -4.22 -13.22 10.44
C ASP A 29 -4.06 -12.05 11.42
N PRO A 30 -3.69 -10.81 11.03
CA PRO A 30 -3.60 -9.67 11.95
C PRO A 30 -4.89 -9.35 12.73
N TYR A 31 -6.04 -9.79 12.24
CA TYR A 31 -7.36 -9.43 12.76
C TYR A 31 -8.03 -10.55 13.58
N LYS A 32 -7.29 -11.61 13.89
CA LYS A 32 -7.72 -12.73 14.76
C LYS A 32 -6.57 -13.18 15.67
N ILE A 33 -6.85 -14.10 16.57
CA ILE A 33 -5.79 -14.88 17.21
C ILE A 33 -5.26 -15.87 16.15
N SER A 34 -3.95 -15.84 15.95
CA SER A 34 -3.23 -16.72 15.02
C SER A 34 -1.92 -17.14 15.67
N GLU A 35 -1.56 -18.42 15.55
CA GLU A 35 -0.27 -18.92 16.04
C GLU A 35 0.93 -18.36 15.26
N TYR A 36 0.69 -17.84 14.05
CA TYR A 36 1.72 -17.25 13.20
C TYR A 36 2.01 -15.78 13.53
N ASN A 37 1.09 -15.10 14.21
CA ASN A 37 1.27 -13.69 14.55
C ASN A 37 2.35 -13.54 15.62
N ARG A 38 3.20 -12.54 15.45
CA ARG A 38 4.17 -12.11 16.45
C ARG A 38 4.28 -10.59 16.43
N TRP A 39 4.73 -10.02 17.53
CA TRP A 39 4.97 -8.59 17.72
C TRP A 39 6.01 -8.40 18.83
N THR A 40 6.49 -7.17 19.03
CA THR A 40 7.41 -6.80 20.10
C THR A 40 6.72 -6.87 21.47
N SER A 41 6.65 -8.07 22.03
CA SER A 41 6.00 -8.39 23.31
C SER A 41 6.95 -8.13 24.50
N PRO A 42 6.43 -7.70 25.68
CA PRO A 42 5.02 -7.43 26.01
C PRO A 42 4.53 -6.05 25.53
N TYR A 43 5.39 -5.24 24.94
CA TYR A 43 5.16 -3.82 24.70
C TYR A 43 3.98 -3.53 23.76
N LEU A 44 3.70 -4.41 22.79
CA LEU A 44 2.60 -4.27 21.83
C LEU A 44 1.43 -5.23 22.06
N ASP A 45 1.33 -5.88 23.23
CA ASP A 45 0.27 -6.86 23.49
C ASP A 45 -1.14 -6.23 23.41
N SER A 46 -1.32 -5.06 24.01
CA SER A 46 -2.56 -4.28 23.97
C SER A 46 -2.84 -3.72 22.57
N ASP A 47 -1.80 -3.38 21.83
CA ASP A 47 -1.89 -2.87 20.45
C ASP A 47 -2.39 -3.97 19.49
N ALA A 48 -1.80 -5.16 19.57
CA ALA A 48 -2.26 -6.34 18.83
C ALA A 48 -3.68 -6.76 19.23
N GLU A 49 -4.05 -6.57 20.50
CA GLU A 49 -5.43 -6.78 20.97
C GLU A 49 -6.41 -5.78 20.38
N ALA A 50 -6.03 -4.50 20.35
CA ALA A 50 -6.86 -3.46 19.76
C ALA A 50 -7.12 -3.74 18.27
N VAL A 51 -6.13 -4.19 17.50
CA VAL A 51 -6.31 -4.53 16.07
C VAL A 51 -7.36 -5.63 15.88
N ARG A 52 -7.24 -6.75 16.60
CA ARG A 52 -8.19 -7.87 16.46
C ARG A 52 -9.56 -7.60 17.08
N ASN A 53 -9.71 -6.58 17.93
CA ASN A 53 -11.00 -6.21 18.52
C ASN A 53 -11.67 -4.98 17.86
N ASP A 54 -10.99 -4.26 16.96
CA ASP A 54 -11.55 -3.11 16.24
C ASP A 54 -12.51 -3.55 15.12
N LYS A 55 -13.81 -3.35 15.36
CA LYS A 55 -14.89 -3.71 14.42
C LYS A 55 -14.84 -2.91 13.12
N VAL A 56 -14.45 -1.64 13.18
CA VAL A 56 -14.39 -0.78 11.99
C VAL A 56 -13.20 -1.20 11.14
N LEU A 57 -12.07 -1.50 11.77
CA LEU A 57 -10.88 -2.00 11.06
C LEU A 57 -11.18 -3.34 10.35
N LYS A 58 -11.90 -4.24 11.01
CA LYS A 58 -12.37 -5.52 10.42
C LYS A 58 -13.30 -5.33 9.23
N LEU A 59 -14.21 -4.35 9.29
CA LEU A 59 -15.09 -4.02 8.17
C LEU A 59 -14.26 -3.56 6.96
N GLU A 60 -13.35 -2.61 7.19
CA GLU A 60 -12.53 -2.03 6.12
C GLU A 60 -11.59 -3.06 5.47
N VAL A 61 -10.95 -3.93 6.25
CA VAL A 61 -10.08 -4.98 5.68
C VAL A 61 -10.88 -6.05 4.93
N ALA A 62 -12.13 -6.33 5.33
CA ALA A 62 -12.98 -7.27 4.59
C ALA A 62 -13.33 -6.75 3.19
N GLU A 63 -13.63 -5.45 3.06
CA GLU A 63 -13.85 -4.81 1.75
C GLU A 63 -12.60 -4.87 0.86
N LEU A 64 -11.43 -4.60 1.44
CA LEU A 64 -10.15 -4.70 0.72
C LEU A 64 -9.82 -6.13 0.33
N LYS A 65 -10.12 -7.11 1.18
CA LYS A 65 -9.94 -8.54 0.90
C LYS A 65 -10.82 -8.99 -0.27
N SER A 66 -12.11 -8.65 -0.24
CA SER A 66 -13.03 -8.94 -1.35
C SER A 66 -12.51 -8.32 -2.65
N LYS A 67 -12.09 -7.04 -2.61
CA LYS A 67 -11.49 -6.38 -3.78
C LYS A 67 -10.21 -7.08 -4.27
N PHE A 68 -9.35 -7.57 -3.37
CA PHE A 68 -8.16 -8.32 -3.74
C PHE A 68 -8.50 -9.65 -4.44
N CYS A 69 -9.49 -10.39 -3.92
CA CYS A 69 -9.91 -11.68 -4.46
C CYS A 69 -10.72 -11.56 -5.77
N GLU A 70 -11.45 -10.47 -5.97
CA GLU A 70 -12.49 -10.39 -7.00
C GLU A 70 -12.18 -9.39 -8.12
N LYS A 71 -11.42 -8.31 -7.85
CA LYS A 71 -11.25 -7.21 -8.80
C LYS A 71 -10.03 -7.41 -9.71
N THR A 72 -10.26 -7.89 -10.91
CA THR A 72 -9.25 -8.04 -11.97
C THR A 72 -8.98 -6.70 -12.69
N GLN A 73 -8.20 -5.81 -12.07
CA GLN A 73 -8.02 -4.43 -12.56
C GLN A 73 -6.79 -4.25 -13.47
N ALA A 74 -5.65 -4.84 -13.10
CA ALA A 74 -4.41 -4.85 -13.87
C ALA A 74 -3.56 -6.06 -13.47
N LEU A 75 -2.59 -6.41 -14.31
CA LEU A 75 -1.50 -7.30 -13.88
C LEU A 75 -0.63 -6.54 -12.87
N ILE A 76 -0.80 -6.86 -11.60
CA ILE A 76 -0.03 -6.28 -10.49
C ILE A 76 1.18 -7.16 -10.18
N HIS A 77 2.21 -6.59 -9.58
CA HIS A 77 3.38 -7.29 -9.05
C HIS A 77 3.02 -8.18 -7.86
N GLY A 78 2.13 -7.73 -6.98
CA GLY A 78 1.60 -8.55 -5.87
C GLY A 78 2.47 -8.61 -4.61
N ASP A 79 3.68 -8.05 -4.61
CA ASP A 79 4.43 -7.79 -3.37
C ASP A 79 5.45 -6.65 -3.51
N LEU A 80 5.02 -5.52 -4.09
CA LEU A 80 5.87 -4.35 -4.37
C LEU A 80 6.23 -3.55 -3.11
N HIS A 81 6.98 -4.14 -2.18
CA HIS A 81 7.55 -3.45 -1.02
C HIS A 81 8.98 -2.96 -1.30
N THR A 82 9.58 -2.20 -0.36
CA THR A 82 10.93 -1.65 -0.52
C THR A 82 12.01 -2.72 -0.72
N GLY A 83 11.85 -3.91 -0.14
CA GLY A 83 12.73 -5.06 -0.39
C GLY A 83 12.66 -5.65 -1.81
N SER A 84 11.65 -5.27 -2.62
CA SER A 84 11.46 -5.74 -4.02
C SER A 84 11.96 -4.69 -5.02
N ILE A 85 12.73 -3.70 -4.55
CA ILE A 85 13.30 -2.64 -5.36
C ILE A 85 14.78 -2.52 -5.02
N MET A 86 15.64 -2.75 -6.02
CA MET A 86 17.07 -2.52 -5.91
C MET A 86 17.43 -1.16 -6.49
N VAL A 87 18.27 -0.40 -5.78
CA VAL A 87 18.61 0.97 -6.17
C VAL A 87 20.12 1.23 -6.19
N THR A 88 20.54 2.08 -7.11
CA THR A 88 21.77 2.87 -7.01
C THR A 88 21.39 4.35 -7.01
N HIS A 89 22.34 5.28 -7.01
CA HIS A 89 22.03 6.71 -7.14
C HIS A 89 21.32 7.05 -8.47
N GLU A 90 21.58 6.28 -9.54
CA GLU A 90 21.10 6.55 -10.90
C GLU A 90 20.18 5.44 -11.47
N SER A 91 19.92 4.36 -10.72
CA SER A 91 19.13 3.21 -11.18
C SER A 91 18.11 2.78 -10.15
N SER A 92 16.94 2.35 -10.61
CA SER A 92 15.90 1.73 -9.79
C SER A 92 15.32 0.55 -10.56
N GLN A 93 15.42 -0.65 -9.99
CA GLN A 93 15.01 -1.90 -10.62
C GLN A 93 14.02 -2.63 -9.71
N VAL A 94 12.83 -2.89 -10.23
CA VAL A 94 11.82 -3.72 -9.56
C VAL A 94 12.13 -5.18 -9.85
N ILE A 95 12.13 -6.02 -8.81
CA ILE A 95 12.45 -7.45 -8.88
C ILE A 95 11.37 -8.27 -8.19
N ASP A 96 11.38 -9.59 -8.39
CA ASP A 96 10.55 -10.55 -7.65
C ASP A 96 9.01 -10.46 -7.84
N PRO A 97 8.50 -10.40 -9.09
CA PRO A 97 7.06 -10.38 -9.34
C PRO A 97 6.42 -11.78 -9.23
N GLU A 98 6.88 -12.65 -8.32
CA GLU A 98 6.36 -14.01 -8.17
C GLU A 98 4.91 -14.05 -7.67
N PHE A 99 4.46 -12.97 -7.01
CA PHE A 99 3.08 -12.76 -6.57
C PHE A 99 2.17 -12.17 -7.66
N ALA A 100 2.64 -12.05 -8.90
CA ALA A 100 1.89 -11.37 -9.93
C ALA A 100 0.58 -12.09 -10.28
N PHE A 101 -0.50 -11.32 -10.39
CA PHE A 101 -1.81 -11.76 -10.87
C PHE A 101 -2.65 -10.56 -11.33
N TYR A 102 -3.82 -10.81 -11.91
CA TYR A 102 -4.77 -9.74 -12.22
C TYR A 102 -5.55 -9.30 -10.98
N GLY A 103 -5.09 -8.23 -10.35
CA GLY A 103 -5.63 -7.72 -9.08
C GLY A 103 -5.87 -6.20 -9.09
N PRO A 104 -6.23 -5.62 -7.94
CA PRO A 104 -6.48 -4.19 -7.81
C PRO A 104 -5.17 -3.39 -7.82
N MET A 105 -5.07 -2.37 -8.68
CA MET A 105 -3.85 -1.55 -8.84
C MET A 105 -3.37 -0.90 -7.53
N GLY A 106 -4.31 -0.49 -6.68
CA GLY A 106 -3.99 0.11 -5.39
C GLY A 106 -3.19 -0.81 -4.47
N PHE A 107 -3.16 -2.12 -4.72
CA PHE A 107 -2.40 -3.06 -3.93
C PHE A 107 -0.88 -2.85 -4.05
N ASP A 108 -0.37 -2.66 -5.26
CA ASP A 108 1.06 -2.38 -5.50
C ASP A 108 1.45 -0.98 -5.03
N ILE A 109 0.65 0.02 -5.40
CA ILE A 109 0.89 1.43 -5.03
C ILE A 109 0.88 1.55 -3.49
N GLY A 110 -0.10 0.91 -2.86
CA GLY A 110 -0.23 0.83 -1.41
C GLY A 110 0.91 0.08 -0.75
N ALA A 111 1.35 -1.06 -1.32
CA ALA A 111 2.50 -1.79 -0.80
C ALA A 111 3.76 -0.90 -0.78
N PHE A 112 4.03 -0.19 -1.87
CA PHE A 112 5.20 0.67 -1.94
C PHE A 112 5.11 1.87 -0.98
N ILE A 113 4.04 2.67 -1.06
CA ILE A 113 3.82 3.84 -0.20
C ILE A 113 3.76 3.44 1.28
N GLY A 114 3.08 2.35 1.61
CA GLY A 114 2.98 1.84 2.97
C GLY A 114 4.35 1.48 3.56
N ASN A 115 5.24 0.85 2.78
CA ASN A 115 6.59 0.55 3.25
C ASN A 115 7.48 1.81 3.38
N LEU A 116 7.27 2.84 2.55
CA LEU A 116 7.92 4.14 2.77
C LEU A 116 7.47 4.78 4.09
N PHE A 117 6.20 4.65 4.47
CA PHE A 117 5.74 5.09 5.79
C PHE A 117 6.34 4.25 6.93
N LEU A 118 6.48 2.92 6.77
CA LEU A 118 7.18 2.10 7.78
C LEU A 118 8.64 2.57 7.95
N ALA A 119 9.33 2.86 6.85
CA ALA A 119 10.67 3.43 6.87
C ALA A 119 10.69 4.80 7.56
N TYR A 120 9.70 5.67 7.33
CA TYR A 120 9.58 6.95 8.03
C TYR A 120 9.44 6.78 9.55
N PHE A 121 8.54 5.89 9.99
CA PHE A 121 8.29 5.67 11.42
C PHE A 121 9.42 4.96 12.14
N SER A 122 10.25 4.18 11.44
CA SER A 122 11.41 3.51 12.01
C SER A 122 12.60 4.45 12.26
N GLN A 123 12.67 5.60 11.59
CA GLN A 123 13.85 6.47 11.61
C GLN A 123 14.24 6.94 13.02
N ASP A 124 13.29 7.22 13.90
CA ASP A 124 13.62 7.65 15.27
C ASP A 124 14.34 6.51 16.03
N GLY A 125 14.01 5.26 15.71
CA GLY A 125 14.69 4.04 16.16
C GLY A 125 16.15 3.96 15.74
N HIS A 126 16.49 4.51 14.58
CA HIS A 126 17.82 4.53 13.96
C HIS A 126 18.60 5.83 14.18
N ALA A 127 18.06 6.75 14.99
CA ALA A 127 18.75 7.97 15.37
C ALA A 127 19.90 7.68 16.34
N GLU A 128 21.07 8.26 16.05
CA GLU A 128 22.32 8.12 16.81
C GLU A 128 22.96 9.50 17.02
N GLN A 129 24.01 9.56 17.85
CA GLN A 129 24.75 10.80 18.04
C GLN A 129 25.40 11.25 16.72
N GLY A 130 25.06 12.46 16.27
CA GLY A 130 25.54 13.02 15.00
C GLY A 130 24.64 12.76 13.80
N ASN A 131 23.61 11.92 13.93
CA ASN A 131 22.58 11.75 12.91
C ASN A 131 21.21 11.50 13.57
N ASP A 132 20.44 12.57 13.75
CA ASP A 132 19.09 12.53 14.34
C ASP A 132 18.00 12.08 13.36
N ARG A 133 18.38 11.70 12.14
CA ARG A 133 17.51 11.27 11.04
C ARG A 133 16.45 12.27 10.58
N LYS A 134 16.38 13.50 11.11
CA LYS A 134 15.31 14.45 10.76
C LYS A 134 15.32 14.84 9.28
N ALA A 135 16.50 15.14 8.73
CA ALA A 135 16.63 15.45 7.31
C ALA A 135 16.24 14.26 6.42
N TYR A 136 16.55 13.04 6.86
CA TYR A 136 16.20 11.83 6.14
C TYR A 136 14.69 11.52 6.23
N LYS A 137 14.06 11.76 7.38
CA LYS A 137 12.59 11.70 7.53
C LYS A 137 11.88 12.67 6.58
N ALA A 138 12.38 13.91 6.46
CA ALA A 138 11.85 14.88 5.50
C ALA A 138 11.97 14.37 4.06
N TRP A 139 13.14 13.83 3.69
CA TRP A 139 13.34 13.23 2.36
C TRP A 139 12.40 12.05 2.07
N ILE A 140 12.13 11.18 3.05
CA ILE A 140 11.15 10.08 2.88
C ILE A 140 9.75 10.65 2.61
N ILE A 141 9.35 11.69 3.36
CA ILE A 141 8.04 12.35 3.17
C ILE A 141 7.93 12.98 1.78
N ASP A 142 8.96 13.70 1.33
CA ASP A 142 9.02 14.27 -0.02
C ASP A 142 8.92 13.17 -1.09
N THR A 143 9.63 12.05 -0.87
CA THR A 143 9.59 10.89 -1.77
C THR A 143 8.19 10.26 -1.86
N ILE A 144 7.46 10.17 -0.74
CA ILE A 144 6.07 9.70 -0.71
C ILE A 144 5.17 10.65 -1.52
N ALA A 145 5.29 11.96 -1.31
CA ALA A 145 4.52 12.96 -2.03
C ALA A 145 4.78 12.89 -3.54
N ASP A 146 6.06 12.87 -3.93
CA ASP A 146 6.48 12.82 -5.33
C ASP A 146 6.05 11.52 -6.01
N THR A 147 6.16 10.38 -5.32
CA THR A 147 5.72 9.08 -5.85
C THR A 147 4.26 9.13 -6.27
N TRP A 148 3.36 9.59 -5.40
CA TRP A 148 1.93 9.66 -5.73
C TRP A 148 1.64 10.72 -6.81
N ASN A 149 2.19 11.93 -6.68
CA ASN A 149 1.89 13.03 -7.60
C ASN A 149 2.43 12.76 -9.02
N LEU A 150 3.63 12.19 -9.12
CA LEU A 150 4.20 11.78 -10.40
C LEU A 150 3.49 10.57 -10.98
N PHE A 151 3.08 9.60 -10.17
CA PHE A 151 2.23 8.49 -10.62
C PHE A 151 0.93 9.01 -11.21
N TYR A 152 0.20 9.88 -10.48
CA TYR A 152 -1.03 10.50 -10.95
C TYR A 152 -0.83 11.14 -12.32
N LYS A 153 0.17 12.03 -12.44
CA LYS A 153 0.46 12.76 -13.66
C LYS A 153 0.78 11.82 -14.82
N LYS A 154 1.71 10.87 -14.62
CA LYS A 154 2.14 9.94 -15.66
C LYS A 154 0.99 9.02 -16.10
N PHE A 155 0.20 8.51 -15.15
CA PHE A 155 -0.94 7.64 -15.43
C PHE A 155 -2.02 8.37 -16.25
N THR A 156 -2.39 9.59 -15.85
CA THR A 156 -3.37 10.38 -16.61
C THR A 156 -2.84 10.79 -17.97
N SER A 157 -1.54 11.10 -18.09
CA SER A 157 -0.93 11.40 -19.39
C SER A 157 -0.94 10.18 -20.33
N LEU A 158 -0.66 8.97 -19.83
CA LEU A 158 -0.79 7.75 -20.63
C LEU A 158 -2.24 7.51 -21.07
N TRP A 159 -3.20 7.80 -20.19
CA TRP A 159 -4.61 7.73 -20.55
C TRP A 159 -4.95 8.69 -21.69
N ASP A 160 -4.47 9.93 -21.63
CA ASP A 160 -4.69 10.93 -22.69
C ASP A 160 -4.03 10.52 -24.03
N ILE A 161 -2.80 9.99 -23.97
CA ILE A 161 -2.07 9.49 -25.16
C ILE A 161 -2.84 8.33 -25.82
N HIS A 162 -3.46 7.47 -25.03
CA HIS A 162 -4.14 6.25 -25.50
C HIS A 162 -5.67 6.35 -25.48
N LYS A 163 -6.23 7.56 -25.47
CA LYS A 163 -7.69 7.78 -25.38
C LYS A 163 -8.48 7.18 -26.55
N GLU A 164 -7.90 7.20 -27.75
CA GLU A 164 -8.43 6.59 -28.98
C GLU A 164 -7.82 5.20 -29.26
N GLY A 165 -7.08 4.66 -28.28
CA GLY A 165 -6.45 3.35 -28.38
C GLY A 165 -7.43 2.19 -28.18
N PRO A 166 -6.93 0.94 -28.16
CA PRO A 166 -7.76 -0.26 -28.18
C PRO A 166 -8.46 -0.59 -26.84
N GLY A 167 -8.34 0.26 -25.81
CA GLY A 167 -8.94 -0.03 -24.52
C GLY A 167 -10.36 0.50 -24.39
N GLU A 168 -11.25 -0.33 -23.88
CA GLU A 168 -12.70 -0.15 -24.02
C GLU A 168 -13.39 0.40 -22.78
N ALA A 169 -12.69 0.48 -21.63
CA ALA A 169 -13.26 0.96 -20.37
C ALA A 169 -13.85 2.39 -20.47
N TYR A 170 -13.28 3.23 -21.33
CA TYR A 170 -13.71 4.60 -21.57
C TYR A 170 -13.60 4.90 -23.07
N LEU A 171 -14.60 4.43 -23.84
CA LEU A 171 -14.64 4.62 -25.29
C LEU A 171 -14.66 6.11 -25.66
N TYR A 172 -13.69 6.54 -26.47
CA TYR A 172 -13.56 7.96 -26.84
C TYR A 172 -14.85 8.56 -27.41
N GLU A 173 -15.61 7.81 -28.20
CA GLU A 173 -16.87 8.29 -28.77
C GLU A 173 -17.91 8.72 -27.73
N ILE A 174 -17.89 8.09 -26.55
CA ILE A 174 -18.76 8.39 -25.41
C ILE A 174 -18.19 9.55 -24.59
N TYR A 175 -16.87 9.55 -24.36
CA TYR A 175 -16.20 10.48 -23.42
C TYR A 175 -15.37 11.57 -24.11
N LYS A 176 -15.62 11.89 -25.39
CA LYS A 176 -14.87 12.91 -26.17
C LYS A 176 -15.03 14.34 -25.67
N ASP A 177 -16.07 14.61 -24.88
CA ASP A 177 -16.25 15.90 -24.22
C ASP A 177 -15.14 16.13 -23.20
N VAL A 178 -14.49 17.30 -23.28
CA VAL A 178 -13.28 17.58 -22.48
C VAL A 178 -13.59 17.64 -20.99
N GLU A 179 -14.72 18.23 -20.61
CA GLU A 179 -15.12 18.34 -19.20
C GLU A 179 -15.43 16.96 -18.62
N LEU A 180 -16.22 16.16 -19.34
CA LEU A 180 -16.53 14.79 -18.95
C LEU A 180 -15.27 13.93 -18.86
N TRP A 181 -14.33 14.05 -19.80
CA TRP A 181 -13.06 13.31 -19.79
C TRP A 181 -12.23 13.58 -18.54
N GLU A 182 -12.14 14.85 -18.12
CA GLU A 182 -11.42 15.20 -16.88
C GLU A 182 -12.16 14.72 -15.64
N LEU A 183 -13.49 14.83 -15.60
CA LEU A 183 -14.29 14.36 -14.46
C LEU A 183 -14.15 12.86 -14.22
N VAL A 184 -14.17 12.04 -15.28
CA VAL A 184 -14.00 10.58 -15.13
C VAL A 184 -12.58 10.22 -14.69
N LYS A 185 -11.55 10.91 -15.19
CA LYS A 185 -10.16 10.72 -14.75
C LYS A 185 -10.02 11.08 -13.26
N GLN A 186 -10.55 12.22 -12.84
CA GLN A 186 -10.50 12.66 -11.44
C GLN A 186 -11.19 11.65 -10.51
N LYS A 187 -12.40 11.20 -10.87
CA LYS A 187 -13.12 10.20 -10.07
C LYS A 187 -12.34 8.88 -9.97
N TYR A 188 -11.82 8.39 -11.10
CA TYR A 188 -11.03 7.16 -11.13
C TYR A 188 -9.78 7.28 -10.25
N MET A 189 -9.05 8.38 -10.37
CA MET A 189 -7.82 8.59 -9.61
C MET A 189 -8.08 8.77 -8.11
N MET A 190 -9.19 9.38 -7.71
CA MET A 190 -9.58 9.46 -6.31
C MET A 190 -9.90 8.08 -5.73
N ASP A 191 -10.64 7.25 -6.47
CA ASP A 191 -10.93 5.87 -6.04
C ASP A 191 -9.64 5.04 -5.93
N LEU A 192 -8.75 5.18 -6.91
CA LEU A 192 -7.44 4.52 -6.90
C LEU A 192 -6.57 5.00 -5.74
N PHE A 193 -6.62 6.29 -5.40
CA PHE A 193 -5.93 6.85 -4.25
C PHE A 193 -6.41 6.18 -2.96
N HIS A 194 -7.72 6.17 -2.74
CA HIS A 194 -8.31 5.55 -1.55
C HIS A 194 -8.02 4.05 -1.49
N ASP A 195 -8.06 3.33 -2.61
CA ASP A 195 -7.64 1.92 -2.65
C ASP A 195 -6.17 1.76 -2.24
N SER A 196 -5.28 2.61 -2.76
CA SER A 196 -3.85 2.59 -2.44
C SER A 196 -3.59 2.83 -0.96
N LEU A 197 -4.27 3.81 -0.36
CA LEU A 197 -4.16 4.07 1.08
C LEU A 197 -4.68 2.89 1.93
N GLY A 198 -5.77 2.26 1.50
CA GLY A 198 -6.35 1.11 2.20
C GLY A 198 -5.41 -0.10 2.20
N PHE A 199 -4.91 -0.48 1.03
CA PHE A 199 -3.96 -1.59 0.91
C PHE A 199 -2.62 -1.27 1.57
N GLY A 200 -2.14 -0.02 1.48
CA GLY A 200 -0.95 0.42 2.20
C GLY A 200 -1.09 0.28 3.71
N ALA A 201 -2.21 0.73 4.27
CA ALA A 201 -2.51 0.54 5.68
C ALA A 201 -2.58 -0.94 6.09
N ALA A 202 -3.20 -1.80 5.27
CA ALA A 202 -3.25 -3.24 5.53
C ALA A 202 -1.84 -3.87 5.53
N LYS A 203 -0.99 -3.48 4.57
CA LYS A 203 0.42 -3.91 4.52
C LYS A 203 1.21 -3.39 5.72
N MET A 204 0.97 -2.16 6.19
CA MET A 204 1.61 -1.65 7.41
C MET A 204 1.21 -2.46 8.65
N ILE A 205 -0.09 -2.67 8.87
CA ILE A 205 -0.61 -3.44 10.02
C ILE A 205 -0.02 -4.85 10.05
N ARG A 206 -0.05 -5.57 8.92
CA ARG A 206 0.45 -6.96 8.88
C ARG A 206 1.96 -7.08 9.10
N ARG A 207 2.74 -6.03 8.83
CA ARG A 207 4.19 -6.02 9.08
C ARG A 207 4.53 -5.83 10.55
N ILE A 208 3.60 -5.34 11.38
CA ILE A 208 3.83 -5.05 12.80
C ILE A 208 3.29 -6.17 13.69
N VAL A 209 2.11 -6.73 13.36
CA VAL A 209 1.45 -7.76 14.21
C VAL A 209 1.24 -9.10 13.51
N GLY A 210 1.74 -9.25 12.28
CA GLY A 210 1.66 -10.50 11.51
C GLY A 210 2.93 -11.35 11.61
N VAL A 211 3.02 -12.36 10.75
CA VAL A 211 4.15 -13.32 10.74
C VAL A 211 5.44 -12.75 10.17
N ALA A 212 5.34 -11.96 9.09
CA ALA A 212 6.48 -11.49 8.32
C ALA A 212 6.70 -9.99 8.53
N HIS A 213 7.69 -9.66 9.35
CA HIS A 213 8.05 -8.30 9.75
C HIS A 213 8.93 -7.59 8.68
N VAL A 214 9.34 -6.36 8.95
CA VAL A 214 10.29 -5.59 8.12
C VAL A 214 11.58 -5.29 8.89
N GLU A 215 12.69 -5.29 8.16
CA GLU A 215 14.02 -5.01 8.72
C GLU A 215 14.11 -3.62 9.34
N ASP A 216 13.35 -2.65 8.83
CA ASP A 216 13.24 -1.29 9.36
C ASP A 216 13.02 -1.25 10.88
N PHE A 217 12.18 -2.14 11.42
CA PHE A 217 11.97 -2.26 12.86
C PHE A 217 12.82 -3.35 13.50
N GLU A 218 12.96 -4.50 12.85
CA GLU A 218 13.65 -5.66 13.43
C GLU A 218 15.14 -5.41 13.72
N SER A 219 15.76 -4.47 12.98
CA SER A 219 17.15 -4.04 13.21
C SER A 219 17.33 -3.07 14.39
N ILE A 220 16.25 -2.49 14.93
CA ILE A 220 16.31 -1.63 16.13
C ILE A 220 16.48 -2.52 17.36
N SER A 221 17.69 -2.62 17.90
CA SER A 221 18.01 -3.58 18.99
C SER A 221 17.31 -3.29 20.31
N ASP A 222 17.02 -2.02 20.62
CA ASP A 222 16.26 -1.63 21.81
C ASP A 222 14.76 -1.91 21.59
N LEU A 223 14.23 -2.88 22.33
CA LEU A 223 12.83 -3.33 22.18
C LEU A 223 11.81 -2.26 22.60
N VAL A 224 12.12 -1.39 23.56
CA VAL A 224 11.22 -0.30 23.96
C VAL A 224 11.16 0.72 22.83
N LYS A 225 12.34 1.12 22.33
CA LYS A 225 12.46 2.06 21.20
C LYS A 225 11.80 1.53 19.92
N ARG A 226 11.98 0.22 19.65
CA ARG A 226 11.33 -0.48 18.54
C ARG A 226 9.80 -0.41 18.68
N ALA A 227 9.27 -0.84 19.83
CA ALA A 227 7.84 -0.85 20.09
C ALA A 227 7.20 0.55 19.99
N ASP A 228 7.90 1.59 20.41
CA ASP A 228 7.40 2.98 20.28
C ASP A 228 7.32 3.43 18.81
N CYS A 229 8.29 3.02 17.98
CA CYS A 229 8.23 3.28 16.54
C CYS A 229 7.11 2.48 15.86
N GLU A 230 7.00 1.19 16.17
CA GLU A 230 5.95 0.30 15.68
C GLU A 230 4.56 0.77 16.09
N ARG A 231 4.36 1.21 17.33
CA ARG A 231 3.07 1.70 17.83
C ARG A 231 2.59 2.91 17.05
N ARG A 232 3.46 3.90 16.82
CA ARG A 232 3.11 5.08 16.01
C ARG A 232 2.75 4.70 14.58
N ALA A 233 3.52 3.79 13.96
CA ALA A 233 3.21 3.29 12.63
C ALA A 233 1.86 2.56 12.59
N LEU A 234 1.56 1.74 13.60
CA LEU A 234 0.32 0.99 13.71
C LEU A 234 -0.89 1.90 13.94
N ASP A 235 -0.76 2.92 14.79
CA ASP A 235 -1.80 3.91 15.04
C ASP A 235 -2.12 4.73 13.79
N PHE A 236 -1.07 5.17 13.08
CA PHE A 236 -1.23 5.81 11.79
C PHE A 236 -1.94 4.89 10.79
N ALA A 237 -1.50 3.63 10.64
CA ALA A 237 -2.11 2.68 9.71
C ALA A 237 -3.58 2.37 10.05
N LYS A 238 -3.93 2.21 11.33
CA LYS A 238 -5.32 2.03 11.76
C LYS A 238 -6.18 3.25 11.40
N ASN A 239 -5.67 4.47 11.61
CA ASN A 239 -6.39 5.69 11.23
C ASN A 239 -6.52 5.81 9.71
N LEU A 240 -5.44 5.55 8.98
CA LEU A 240 -5.39 5.59 7.52
C LEU A 240 -6.42 4.63 6.91
N MET A 241 -6.45 3.37 7.36
CA MET A 241 -7.43 2.39 6.88
C MET A 241 -8.87 2.90 7.08
N LYS A 242 -9.19 3.36 8.29
CA LYS A 242 -10.57 3.77 8.66
C LYS A 242 -11.00 5.08 8.01
N LYS A 243 -10.07 6.00 7.73
CA LYS A 243 -10.37 7.35 7.25
C LYS A 243 -9.91 7.63 5.84
N ARG A 244 -9.37 6.63 5.10
CA ARG A 244 -8.78 6.84 3.77
C ARG A 244 -9.64 7.67 2.82
N ARG A 245 -10.96 7.51 2.89
CA ARG A 245 -11.95 8.20 2.03
C ARG A 245 -12.13 9.69 2.35
N THR A 246 -11.60 10.18 3.46
CA THR A 246 -11.65 11.61 3.82
C THR A 246 -10.46 12.40 3.29
N PHE A 247 -9.42 11.73 2.78
CA PHE A 247 -8.25 12.38 2.21
C PHE A 247 -8.49 12.69 0.73
N ASN A 248 -8.15 13.91 0.32
CA ASN A 248 -8.26 14.38 -1.07
C ASN A 248 -6.89 14.48 -1.74
N SER A 249 -5.81 14.47 -0.97
CA SER A 249 -4.44 14.53 -1.47
C SER A 249 -3.47 13.72 -0.62
N ILE A 250 -2.30 13.38 -1.19
CA ILE A 250 -1.20 12.75 -0.43
C ILE A 250 -0.66 13.67 0.67
N ASN A 251 -0.77 14.99 0.51
CA ASN A 251 -0.36 15.95 1.53
C ASN A 251 -1.29 15.91 2.76
N ASP A 252 -2.58 15.64 2.56
CA ASP A 252 -3.52 15.45 3.67
C ASP A 252 -3.10 14.23 4.51
N VAL A 253 -2.65 13.16 3.85
CA VAL A 253 -2.16 11.94 4.50
C VAL A 253 -0.85 12.22 5.23
N ILE A 254 0.13 12.85 4.57
CA ILE A 254 1.41 13.25 5.17
C ILE A 254 1.19 14.09 6.42
N SER A 255 0.27 15.05 6.39
CA SER A 255 -0.04 15.91 7.53
C SER A 255 -0.55 15.14 8.76
N THR A 256 -1.09 13.93 8.58
CA THR A 256 -1.49 13.05 9.69
C THR A 256 -0.38 12.12 10.19
N ALA A 257 0.74 12.00 9.45
CA ALA A 257 1.90 11.22 9.84
C ALA A 257 2.94 12.02 10.63
N LEU A 258 3.00 13.35 10.40
CA LEU A 258 3.86 14.31 11.08
C LEU A 258 3.37 14.63 12.50
#